data_AF-A0A958LDM7-F1
#
_entry.id   AF-A0A958LDM7-F1
#
_cell.length_a   1.000
_cell.length_b   1.000
_cell.length_c   1.000
_cell.angle_alpha   90.00
_cell.angle_beta   90.00
_cell.angle_gamma   90.00
#
_symmetry.space_group_name_H-M   'P 1'
#
loop_
_entity.id
_entity.type
_entity.pdbx_description
1 polymer ?
#
loop_
_entity_poly.entity_id
_entity_poly.type
_entity_poly.pdbx_seq_one_letter_code
_entity_poly.pdbx_strand_id
1 'polypeptide(L)'
;MFGLGFTEIIIILVVALIVLGPQKLPEVARTLGRTLGEVKRAADDFRREMTIAEWEDERRIRAERIQRQQEPSAPPSDSPPPKVAENPAEPEK
;
A
#
# COMPACT_ATOMS: atom_id res chain seq x y z
N MET A 1 39.41 -26.24 3.21
CA MET A 1 39.26 -27.69 2.89
C MET A 1 37.78 -28.11 2.76
N PHE A 2 36.86 -27.21 2.41
CA PHE A 2 35.48 -27.55 2.02
C PHE A 2 34.98 -26.44 1.09
N GLY A 3 35.39 -26.50 -0.17
CA GLY A 3 34.73 -25.75 -1.23
C GLY A 3 33.69 -26.68 -1.84
N LEU A 4 32.43 -26.26 -1.89
CA LEU A 4 31.45 -26.92 -2.75
C LEU A 4 31.86 -26.63 -4.20
N GLY A 5 32.77 -27.43 -4.73
CA GLY A 5 33.12 -27.41 -6.12
C GLY A 5 32.01 -28.05 -6.95
N PHE A 6 32.11 -27.84 -8.26
CA PHE A 6 31.21 -28.47 -9.22
C PHE A 6 31.21 -30.00 -9.06
N THR A 7 32.37 -30.59 -8.76
CA THR A 7 32.54 -32.02 -8.52
C THR A 7 31.76 -32.51 -7.31
N GLU A 8 31.83 -31.83 -6.16
CA GLU A 8 31.07 -32.20 -4.96
C GLU A 8 29.56 -32.16 -5.20
N ILE A 9 29.07 -31.13 -5.92
CA ILE A 9 27.66 -31.03 -6.29
C ILE A 9 27.22 -32.23 -7.14
N ILE A 10 28.02 -32.63 -8.13
CA ILE A 10 27.72 -33.81 -8.97
C ILE A 10 27.64 -35.08 -8.11
N ILE A 11 28.58 -35.30 -7.18
CA ILE A 11 28.58 -36.48 -6.33
C ILE A 11 27.28 -36.54 -5.49
N ILE A 12 26.90 -35.41 -4.89
CA ILE A 12 25.65 -35.32 -4.11
C ILE A 12 24.44 -35.61 -5.01
N LEU A 13 24.43 -35.08 -6.23
CA LEU A 13 23.37 -35.32 -7.22
C LEU A 13 23.26 -36.82 -7.57
N VAL A 14 24.38 -37.50 -7.81
CA VAL A 14 24.40 -38.94 -8.10
C VAL A 14 23.85 -39.74 -6.92
N VAL A 15 24.29 -39.43 -5.69
CA VAL A 15 23.77 -40.09 -4.49
C VAL A 15 22.26 -39.86 -4.33
N ALA A 16 21.80 -38.62 -4.52
CA ALA A 16 20.38 -38.29 -4.48
C ALA A 16 19.57 -39.01 -5.57
N LEU A 17 20.13 -39.16 -6.78
CA LEU A 17 19.53 -39.90 -7.88
C LEU A 17 19.44 -41.40 -7.59
N ILE A 18 20.40 -41.99 -6.87
CA ILE A 18 20.33 -43.40 -6.48
C ILE A 18 19.26 -43.61 -5.42
N VAL A 19 19.17 -42.74 -4.42
CA VAL A 19 18.21 -42.84 -3.31
C VAL A 19 16.79 -42.57 -3.77
N LEU A 20 16.58 -41.49 -4.53
CA LEU A 20 15.25 -41.04 -4.95
C LEU A 20 14.85 -41.64 -6.31
N GLY A 21 15.81 -41.91 -7.18
CA GLY A 21 15.60 -42.34 -8.56
C GLY A 21 15.66 -41.17 -9.56
N PRO A 22 16.28 -41.33 -10.75
CA PRO A 22 16.37 -40.29 -11.77
C PRO A 22 15.01 -39.88 -12.36
N GLN A 23 14.03 -40.77 -12.32
CA GLN A 23 12.67 -40.50 -12.79
C GLN A 23 11.86 -39.68 -11.77
N LYS A 24 12.16 -39.78 -10.47
CA LYS A 24 11.41 -39.07 -9.42
C LYS A 24 11.85 -37.62 -9.24
N LEU A 25 13.13 -37.31 -9.48
CA LEU A 25 13.63 -35.94 -9.41
C LEU A 25 12.85 -34.94 -10.30
N PRO A 26 12.60 -35.20 -11.60
CA PRO A 26 11.80 -34.31 -12.43
C PRO A 26 10.32 -34.29 -12.03
N GLU A 27 9.78 -35.40 -11.51
CA GLU A 27 8.41 -35.46 -11.00
C GLU A 27 8.22 -34.55 -9.78
N VAL A 28 9.12 -34.65 -8.80
CA VAL A 28 9.12 -33.80 -7.60
C VAL A 28 9.33 -32.32 -7.97
N ALA A 29 10.29 -32.04 -8.85
CA ALA A 29 10.53 -30.67 -9.31
C ALA A 29 9.32 -30.07 -10.04
N ARG A 30 8.60 -30.86 -10.87
CA ARG A 30 7.36 -30.41 -11.53
C ARG A 30 6.26 -30.12 -10.52
N THR A 31 6.07 -30.99 -9.53
CA THR A 31 5.06 -30.81 -8.49
C THR A 31 5.35 -29.58 -7.65
N LEU A 32 6.57 -29.46 -7.11
CA LEU A 32 7.00 -28.28 -6.36
C LEU A 32 6.92 -27.01 -7.19
N GLY A 33 7.32 -27.07 -8.46
CA GLY A 33 7.26 -25.93 -9.37
C GLY A 33 5.84 -25.45 -9.63
N ARG A 34 4.87 -26.37 -9.77
CA ARG A 34 3.45 -26.02 -9.89
C ARG A 34 2.94 -25.33 -8.62
N THR A 35 3.21 -25.92 -7.45
CA THR A 35 2.80 -25.34 -6.16
C THR A 35 3.40 -23.96 -5.94
N LEU A 36 4.71 -23.78 -6.19
CA LEU A 36 5.36 -22.47 -6.09
C LEU A 36 4.80 -21.47 -7.10
N GLY A 37 4.47 -21.92 -8.32
CA GLY A 37 3.84 -21.10 -9.34
C GLY A 37 2.44 -20.61 -8.94
N GLU A 38 1.65 -21.47 -8.31
CA GLU A 38 0.32 -21.13 -7.77
C GLU A 38 0.45 -20.14 -6.61
N VAL A 39 1.37 -20.38 -5.67
CA VAL A 39 1.65 -19.45 -4.57
C VAL A 39 2.09 -18.09 -5.10
N LYS A 40 2.97 -18.06 -6.11
CA LYS A 40 3.40 -16.81 -6.75
C LYS A 40 2.21 -16.06 -7.37
N ARG A 41 1.34 -16.75 -8.10
CA ARG A 41 0.15 -16.13 -8.70
C ARG A 41 -0.78 -15.54 -7.65
N ALA A 42 -1.07 -16.29 -6.59
CA ALA A 42 -1.89 -15.80 -5.48
C ALA A 42 -1.26 -14.57 -4.81
N ALA A 43 0.06 -14.56 -4.62
CA ALA A 43 0.78 -13.41 -4.10
C ALA A 43 0.72 -12.19 -5.03
N ASP A 44 0.82 -12.42 -6.35
CA ASP A 44 0.72 -11.36 -7.36
C ASP A 44 -0.70 -10.76 -7.42
N ASP A 45 -1.74 -11.58 -7.28
CA ASP A 45 -3.13 -11.11 -7.26
C ASP A 45 -3.44 -10.31 -6.00
N PHE A 46 -2.95 -10.76 -4.84
CA PHE A 46 -3.07 -10.00 -3.59
C PHE A 46 -2.36 -8.64 -3.67
N ARG A 47 -1.17 -8.59 -4.27
CA ARG A 47 -0.46 -7.32 -4.53
C ARG A 47 -1.27 -6.40 -5.43
N ARG A 48 -1.91 -6.93 -6.48
CA ARG A 48 -2.78 -6.15 -7.37
C ARG A 48 -3.97 -5.55 -6.62
N GLU A 49 -4.66 -6.35 -5.81
CA GLU A 49 -5.81 -5.90 -5.02
C GLU A 49 -5.42 -4.78 -4.05
N MET A 50 -4.28 -4.90 -3.37
CA MET A 50 -3.76 -3.86 -2.48
C MET A 50 -3.47 -2.55 -3.22
N THR A 51 -2.78 -2.62 -4.37
CA THR A 51 -2.49 -1.44 -5.19
C THR A 51 -3.76 -0.75 -5.67
N ILE A 52 -4.79 -1.51 -6.04
CA ILE A 52 -6.08 -0.94 -6.46
C ILE A 52 -6.77 -0.24 -5.27
N ALA A 53 -6.79 -0.88 -4.10
CA ALA A 53 -7.38 -0.32 -2.89
C ALA A 53 -6.69 1.00 -2.47
N GLU A 54 -5.36 1.06 -2.54
CA GLU A 54 -4.59 2.28 -2.27
C GLU A 54 -5.00 3.44 -3.20
N TRP A 55 -5.17 3.16 -4.49
CA TRP A 55 -5.59 4.18 -5.46
C TRP A 55 -7.04 4.64 -5.25
N GLU A 56 -7.94 3.75 -4.82
CA GLU A 56 -9.32 4.11 -4.51
C GLU A 56 -9.42 5.02 -3.28
N ASP A 57 -8.69 4.69 -2.22
CA ASP A 57 -8.63 5.52 -1.02
C ASP A 57 -8.04 6.90 -1.32
N GLU A 58 -6.98 6.97 -2.12
CA GLU A 58 -6.38 8.26 -2.50
C GLU A 58 -7.38 9.13 -3.29
N ARG A 59 -8.19 8.54 -4.18
CA ARG A 59 -9.25 9.25 -4.90
C ARG A 59 -10.35 9.75 -3.97
N ARG A 60 -10.79 8.93 -3.01
CA ARG A 60 -11.81 9.31 -2.02
C ARG A 60 -11.33 10.48 -1.16
N ILE A 61 -10.12 10.40 -0.63
CA ILE A 61 -9.51 11.47 0.19
C ILE A 61 -9.37 12.75 -0.63
N ARG A 62 -8.96 12.65 -1.89
CA ARG A 62 -8.86 13.82 -2.79
C ARG A 62 -10.22 14.46 -3.03
N ALA A 63 -11.26 13.67 -3.31
CA ALA A 63 -12.61 14.17 -3.53
C ALA A 63 -13.16 14.87 -2.27
N GLU A 64 -12.98 14.28 -1.09
CA GLU A 64 -13.42 14.85 0.18
C GLU A 64 -12.69 16.17 0.50
N ARG A 65 -11.38 16.24 0.22
CA ARG A 65 -10.60 17.48 0.38
C ARG A 65 -11.07 18.60 -0.55
N ILE A 66 -11.38 18.29 -1.80
CA ILE A 66 -11.91 19.28 -2.76
C ILE A 66 -13.25 19.82 -2.27
N GLN A 67 -14.10 18.95 -1.72
CA GLN A 67 -15.43 19.33 -1.23
C GLN A 67 -15.36 20.19 0.05
N ARG A 68 -14.51 19.84 1.01
CA ARG A 68 -14.28 20.65 2.23
C ARG A 68 -13.63 22.02 1.94
N GLN A 69 -12.77 22.11 0.92
CA GLN A 69 -12.20 23.40 0.51
C GLN A 69 -13.20 24.28 -0.27
N GLN A 70 -14.29 23.70 -0.76
CA GLN A 70 -15.37 24.43 -1.46
C GLN A 70 -16.55 24.84 -0.55
N GLU A 71 -16.58 24.44 0.73
CA GLU A 71 -17.51 25.06 1.69
C GLU A 71 -17.08 26.53 1.93
N PRO A 72 -17.84 27.53 1.46
CA PRO A 72 -17.45 28.93 1.54
C PRO A 72 -17.59 29.41 2.98
N SER A 73 -16.47 29.66 3.64
CA SER A 73 -16.42 30.60 4.75
C SER A 73 -16.54 32.02 4.16
N ALA A 74 -17.76 32.57 4.12
CA ALA A 74 -17.97 34.01 4.04
C ALA A 74 -19.06 34.44 5.05
N PRO A 75 -18.84 35.54 5.80
CA PRO A 75 -19.56 35.90 7.02
C PRO A 75 -20.95 36.49 6.73
N PRO A 76 -21.91 36.44 7.69
CA PRO A 76 -23.06 37.32 7.63
C PRO A 76 -22.60 38.75 7.97
N SER A 77 -22.17 39.48 6.95
CA SER A 77 -22.22 40.94 6.94
C SER A 77 -23.65 41.33 6.61
N ASP A 78 -24.44 41.57 7.66
CA ASP A 78 -25.68 42.34 7.57
C ASP A 78 -25.58 43.44 8.64
N SER A 79 -25.67 44.70 8.24
CA SER A 79 -25.73 45.88 9.12
C SER A 79 -26.85 46.76 8.57
N PRO A 80 -27.74 47.36 9.41
CA PRO A 80 -27.41 48.67 9.99
C PRO A 80 -28.12 48.93 11.37
N PRO A 81 -28.14 50.17 11.94
CA PRO A 81 -27.34 50.60 13.10
C PRO A 81 -28.16 50.84 14.40
N PRO A 82 -27.56 50.86 15.61
CA PRO A 82 -28.09 51.67 16.70
C PRO A 82 -27.35 53.01 16.73
N LYS A 83 -28.07 54.08 16.35
CA LYS A 83 -27.82 55.42 16.89
C LYS A 83 -28.21 55.42 18.37
N VAL A 84 -27.55 56.30 19.13
CA VAL A 84 -27.90 56.79 20.48
C VAL A 84 -27.41 55.96 21.67
N ALA A 85 -26.22 56.32 22.14
CA ALA A 85 -25.96 56.64 23.55
C ALA A 85 -24.97 57.82 23.50
N GLU A 86 -25.45 59.01 23.15
CA GLU A 86 -25.78 60.06 24.14
C GLU A 86 -24.68 60.19 25.21
N ASN A 87 -23.80 61.16 24.94
CA ASN A 87 -22.84 61.81 25.82
C ASN A 87 -23.53 62.24 27.14
N PRO A 88 -22.81 62.40 28.26
CA PRO A 88 -22.27 63.75 28.50
C PRO A 88 -20.91 63.78 29.19
N ALA A 89 -20.10 64.78 28.79
CA ALA A 89 -19.29 65.66 29.66
C ALA A 89 -18.17 64.97 30.50
N GLU A 90 -16.93 65.42 30.62
CA GLU A 90 -16.21 66.70 30.44
C GLU A 90 -14.86 66.50 31.19
N PRO A 91 -13.98 67.49 31.38
CA PRO A 91 -13.25 68.35 30.45
C PRO A 91 -11.71 68.25 30.62
N GLU A 92 -11.01 68.94 29.72
CA GLU A 92 -9.69 69.59 29.84
C GLU A 92 -8.73 69.26 31.00
N LYS A 93 -7.49 68.90 30.63
CA LYS A 93 -6.37 69.86 30.60
C LYS A 93 -5.24 69.40 29.68
#